data_AF-A0A2E5IVI3-F1
#
_entry.id   AF-A0A2E5IVI3-F1
#
_cell.length_a   1.000
_cell.length_b   1.000
_cell.length_c   1.000
_cell.angle_alpha   90.00
_cell.angle_beta   90.00
_cell.angle_gamma   90.00
#
_symmetry.space_group_name_H-M   'P 1'
#
loop_
_entity.id
_entity.type
_entity.pdbx_description
1 polymer ?
#
loop_
_entity_poly.entity_id
_entity_poly.type
_entity_poly.pdbx_seq_one_letter_code
_entity_poly.pdbx_strand_id
1 'polypeptide(L)'
;MATECSSFHSALTWYSGELVRRRRCPPAEAQRQLEWLREFGESFPQRVDPANVGQREVIIYFAEHCDDFADPVEWYYRYKAIETFYEDMTSEFGLPSNQIKGLYDESDLEPELLAQIPERPRAEPVDWSREEQNMY
;
A
#
# COMPACT_ATOMS: atom_id res chain seq x y z
N MET A 1 -17.38 11.75 -17.58
CA MET A 1 -16.35 11.62 -18.64
C MET A 1 -15.09 11.14 -17.94
N ALA A 2 -14.80 9.85 -18.05
CA ALA A 2 -13.59 9.27 -17.48
C ALA A 2 -12.40 9.79 -18.28
N THR A 3 -11.64 10.72 -17.69
CA THR A 3 -10.25 10.92 -18.09
C THR A 3 -9.57 9.57 -17.95
N GLU A 4 -9.11 9.02 -19.08
CA GLU A 4 -8.54 7.70 -19.20
C GLU A 4 -7.46 7.51 -18.13
N CYS A 5 -7.64 6.52 -17.25
CA CYS A 5 -6.65 6.09 -16.26
C CYS A 5 -5.52 5.32 -16.96
N SER A 6 -4.93 5.93 -18.00
CA SER A 6 -3.94 5.33 -18.90
C SER A 6 -2.51 5.37 -18.35
N SER A 7 -2.32 6.04 -17.21
CA SER A 7 -1.05 6.12 -16.51
C SER A 7 -1.23 6.37 -15.01
N PHE A 8 -0.21 6.03 -14.22
CA PHE A 8 -0.16 6.31 -12.79
C PHE A 8 -0.30 7.82 -12.49
N HIS A 9 0.26 8.69 -13.34
CA HIS A 9 0.16 10.14 -13.18
C HIS A 9 -1.29 10.66 -13.33
N SER A 10 -2.03 10.18 -14.33
CA SER A 10 -3.45 10.53 -14.50
C SER A 10 -4.31 10.00 -13.35
N ALA A 11 -4.00 8.80 -12.85
CA ALA A 11 -4.68 8.20 -11.71
C ALA A 11 -4.47 9.03 -10.43
N LEU A 12 -3.22 9.44 -10.16
CA LEU A 12 -2.87 10.27 -9.01
C LEU A 12 -3.52 11.66 -9.09
N THR A 13 -3.59 12.23 -10.29
CA THR A 13 -4.26 13.52 -10.52
C THR A 13 -5.75 13.43 -10.16
N TRP A 14 -6.43 12.38 -10.62
CA TRP A 14 -7.84 12.15 -10.27
C TRP A 14 -8.00 11.96 -8.75
N TYR A 15 -7.15 11.11 -8.15
CA TYR A 15 -7.23 10.78 -6.73
C TYR A 15 -6.99 11.99 -5.82
N SER A 16 -6.09 12.90 -6.21
CA SER A 16 -5.87 14.16 -5.50
C SER A 16 -7.15 15.02 -5.42
N GLY A 17 -7.95 15.03 -6.49
CA GLY A 17 -9.25 15.70 -6.51
C GLY A 17 -10.27 15.00 -5.60
N GLU A 18 -10.21 13.67 -5.53
CA GLU A 18 -11.12 12.85 -4.73
C GLU A 18 -10.88 13.00 -3.22
N LEU A 19 -9.63 12.96 -2.77
CA LEU A 19 -9.23 13.19 -1.37
C LEU A 19 -9.76 14.52 -0.83
N VAL A 20 -9.65 15.58 -1.64
CA VAL A 20 -10.07 16.94 -1.28
C VAL A 20 -11.59 17.11 -1.35
N ARG A 21 -12.26 16.52 -2.34
CA ARG A 21 -13.68 16.80 -2.60
C ARG A 21 -14.64 15.83 -1.92
N ARG A 22 -14.32 14.53 -1.88
CA ARG A 22 -15.26 13.50 -1.39
C ARG A 22 -14.93 13.00 0.01
N ARG A 23 -13.64 12.81 0.34
CA ARG A 23 -13.22 12.24 1.64
C ARG A 23 -13.03 13.26 2.77
N ARG A 24 -13.01 14.57 2.47
CA ARG A 24 -12.74 15.65 3.46
C ARG A 24 -11.49 15.36 4.31
N CYS A 25 -10.47 14.75 3.71
CA CYS A 25 -9.22 14.46 4.39
C CYS A 25 -8.52 15.78 4.77
N PRO A 26 -7.95 15.90 6.00
CA PRO A 26 -7.18 17.08 6.38
C PRO A 26 -6.08 17.37 5.35
N PRO A 27 -5.83 18.65 4.97
CA PRO A 27 -4.88 18.98 3.91
C PRO A 27 -3.47 18.40 4.11
N ALA A 28 -2.98 18.39 5.36
CA ALA A 28 -1.67 17.85 5.69
C ALA A 28 -1.60 16.32 5.51
N GLU A 29 -2.67 15.62 5.82
CA GLU A 29 -2.75 14.17 5.66
C GLU A 29 -2.90 13.79 4.18
N ALA A 30 -3.75 14.51 3.44
CA ALA A 30 -3.89 14.33 2.00
C ALA A 30 -2.57 14.57 1.27
N GLN A 31 -1.81 15.60 1.67
CA GLN A 31 -0.48 15.87 1.12
C GLN A 31 0.47 14.69 1.34
N ARG A 32 0.56 14.16 2.57
CA ARG A 32 1.40 12.99 2.88
C ARG A 32 1.01 11.76 2.05
N GLN A 33 -0.29 11.45 1.97
CA GLN A 33 -0.76 10.32 1.17
C GLN A 33 -0.39 10.47 -0.32
N LEU A 34 -0.52 11.69 -0.87
CA LEU A 34 -0.16 11.96 -2.26
C LEU A 34 1.35 11.88 -2.52
N GLU A 35 2.17 12.27 -1.55
CA GLU A 35 3.63 12.13 -1.62
C GLU A 35 4.02 10.64 -1.64
N TRP A 36 3.48 9.84 -0.72
CA TRP A 36 3.70 8.39 -0.70
C TRP A 36 3.27 7.70 -1.99
N LEU A 37 2.08 8.03 -2.51
CA LEU A 37 1.61 7.46 -3.77
C LEU A 37 2.50 7.86 -4.94
N ARG A 38 3.05 9.08 -4.94
CA ARG A 38 4.00 9.52 -5.97
C ARG A 38 5.30 8.71 -5.90
N GLU A 39 5.88 8.58 -4.72
CA GLU A 39 7.09 7.77 -4.49
C GLU A 39 6.86 6.32 -4.92
N PHE A 40 5.68 5.76 -4.60
CA PHE A 40 5.28 4.43 -5.06
C PHE A 40 5.24 4.34 -6.58
N GLY A 41 4.60 5.30 -7.26
CA GLY A 41 4.56 5.34 -8.73
C GLY A 41 5.94 5.52 -9.38
N GLU A 42 6.86 6.21 -8.73
CA GLU A 42 8.24 6.44 -9.19
C GLU A 42 9.16 5.23 -8.99
N SER A 43 8.81 4.32 -8.08
CA SER A 43 9.57 3.07 -7.84
C SER A 43 9.52 2.10 -9.03
N PHE A 44 8.59 2.29 -9.97
CA PHE A 44 8.47 1.40 -11.13
C PHE A 44 9.47 1.74 -12.23
N PRO A 45 10.38 0.82 -12.62
CA PRO A 45 11.36 1.06 -13.68
C PRO A 45 10.75 1.23 -15.07
N GLN A 46 9.46 0.87 -15.24
CA GLN A 46 8.68 1.11 -16.46
C GLN A 46 7.37 1.80 -16.08
N ARG A 47 6.75 2.50 -17.03
CA ARG A 47 5.39 3.03 -16.86
C ARG A 47 4.41 1.85 -16.76
N VAL A 48 4.28 1.29 -15.57
CA VAL A 48 3.29 0.25 -15.28
C VAL A 48 1.92 0.93 -15.27
N ASP A 49 1.02 0.43 -16.11
CA ASP A 49 -0.39 0.79 -16.04
C ASP A 49 -0.92 0.45 -14.64
N PRO A 50 -1.64 1.35 -13.95
CA PRO A 50 -2.27 1.05 -12.67
C PRO A 50 -3.01 -0.31 -12.65
N ALA A 51 -3.62 -0.73 -13.77
CA ALA A 51 -4.29 -2.02 -13.87
C ALA A 51 -3.38 -3.27 -13.70
N ASN A 52 -2.07 -3.10 -13.83
CA ASN A 52 -1.05 -4.16 -13.79
C ASN A 52 -0.22 -4.15 -12.51
N VAL A 53 -0.53 -3.27 -11.55
CA VAL A 53 0.15 -3.24 -10.26
C VAL A 53 -0.55 -4.22 -9.31
N GLY A 54 0.20 -5.22 -8.85
CA GLY A 54 -0.29 -6.18 -7.86
C GLY A 54 0.55 -6.23 -6.58
N GLN A 55 0.25 -7.22 -5.74
CA GLN A 55 0.94 -7.45 -4.46
C GLN A 55 2.46 -7.50 -4.62
N ARG A 56 2.96 -8.10 -5.70
CA ARG A 56 4.40 -8.21 -5.98
C ARG A 56 5.07 -6.83 -6.01
N GLU A 57 4.48 -5.89 -6.73
CA GLU A 57 4.99 -4.53 -6.88
C GLU A 57 4.98 -3.78 -5.54
N VAL A 58 3.92 -3.98 -4.74
CA VAL A 58 3.84 -3.44 -3.37
C VAL A 58 4.92 -4.02 -2.47
N ILE A 59 5.11 -5.34 -2.48
CA ILE A 59 6.16 -6.02 -1.70
C ILE A 59 7.55 -5.53 -2.09
N ILE A 60 7.85 -5.42 -3.39
CA ILE A 60 9.14 -4.95 -3.88
C ILE A 60 9.41 -3.54 -3.41
N TYR A 61 8.44 -2.63 -3.60
CA TYR A 61 8.56 -1.25 -3.14
C TYR A 61 8.92 -1.18 -1.65
N PHE A 62 8.19 -1.91 -0.83
CA PHE A 62 8.43 -1.91 0.60
C PHE A 62 9.77 -2.56 0.97
N ALA A 63 10.16 -3.64 0.31
CA ALA A 63 11.47 -4.27 0.51
C ALA A 63 12.63 -3.33 0.13
N GLU A 64 12.50 -2.57 -0.95
CA GLU A 64 13.51 -1.62 -1.41
C GLU A 64 13.69 -0.42 -0.47
N HIS A 65 12.63 -0.05 0.26
CA HIS A 65 12.63 1.06 1.20
C HIS A 65 12.69 0.58 2.67
N CYS A 66 13.10 -0.66 2.92
CA CYS A 66 13.12 -1.22 4.28
C CYS A 66 14.02 -0.44 5.25
N ASP A 67 15.10 0.15 4.73
CA ASP A 67 16.05 0.95 5.50
C ASP A 67 15.61 2.42 5.69
N ASP A 68 14.65 2.90 4.89
CA ASP A 68 14.20 4.30 4.92
C ASP A 68 13.23 4.58 6.08
N PHE A 69 12.67 3.53 6.67
CA PHE A 69 11.56 3.64 7.61
C PHE A 69 11.88 2.98 8.94
N ALA A 70 12.00 3.80 9.99
CA ALA A 70 12.20 3.33 11.36
C ALA A 70 10.88 3.10 12.12
N ASP A 71 9.75 3.60 11.61
CA ASP A 71 8.45 3.58 12.31
C ASP A 71 7.46 2.58 11.67
N PRO A 72 7.09 1.49 12.36
CA PRO A 72 6.09 0.54 11.87
C PRO A 72 4.68 1.14 11.70
N VAL A 73 4.38 2.25 12.39
CA VAL A 73 3.11 2.96 12.24
C VAL A 73 3.04 3.64 10.87
N GLU A 74 4.13 4.27 10.44
CA GLU A 74 4.22 4.91 9.13
C GLU A 74 4.09 3.90 7.98
N TRP A 75 4.67 2.72 8.14
CA TRP A 75 4.51 1.58 7.22
C TRP A 75 3.06 1.22 6.95
N TYR A 76 2.29 1.06 8.03
CA TYR A 76 0.86 0.74 7.94
C TYR A 76 0.08 1.84 7.21
N TYR A 77 0.28 3.12 7.60
CA TYR A 77 -0.42 4.22 6.96
C TYR A 77 -0.11 4.36 5.47
N ARG A 78 1.14 4.08 5.08
CA ARG A 78 1.57 4.10 3.67
C ARG A 78 0.93 2.96 2.88
N TYR A 79 0.89 1.75 3.45
CA TYR A 79 0.18 0.62 2.84
C TYR A 79 -1.31 0.94 2.69
N LYS A 80 -1.96 1.46 3.73
CA LYS A 80 -3.38 1.85 3.66
C LYS A 80 -3.66 2.93 2.64
N ALA A 81 -2.75 3.88 2.44
CA ALA A 81 -2.87 4.89 1.37
C ALA A 81 -2.83 4.25 -0.02
N ILE A 82 -1.91 3.31 -0.26
CA ILE A 82 -1.82 2.54 -1.52
C ILE A 82 -3.07 1.68 -1.71
N GLU A 83 -3.48 0.93 -0.68
CA GLU A 83 -4.68 0.09 -0.69
C GLU A 83 -5.93 0.89 -1.07
N THR A 84 -6.18 1.97 -0.33
CA THR A 84 -7.33 2.85 -0.53
C THR A 84 -7.32 3.48 -1.93
N PHE A 85 -6.15 3.85 -2.44
CA PHE A 85 -6.01 4.37 -3.79
C PHE A 85 -6.50 3.37 -4.85
N TYR A 86 -6.06 2.12 -4.80
CA TYR A 86 -6.51 1.11 -5.76
C TYR A 86 -7.95 0.64 -5.55
N GLU A 87 -8.47 0.68 -4.32
CA GLU A 87 -9.91 0.48 -4.08
C GLU A 87 -10.74 1.54 -4.80
N ASP A 88 -10.36 2.81 -4.67
CA ASP A 88 -11.04 3.91 -5.35
C ASP A 88 -10.88 3.81 -6.88
N MET A 89 -9.69 3.41 -7.36
CA MET A 89 -9.47 3.20 -8.80
C MET A 89 -10.31 2.03 -9.35
N THR A 90 -10.42 0.93 -8.59
CA THR A 90 -11.27 -0.22 -8.91
C THR A 90 -12.72 0.21 -9.02
N SER A 91 -13.20 0.97 -8.04
CA SER A 91 -14.59 1.42 -7.96
C SER A 91 -14.96 2.37 -9.11
N GLU A 92 -14.11 3.35 -9.41
CA GLU A 92 -14.40 4.37 -10.43
C GLU A 92 -14.08 3.89 -11.85
N PHE A 93 -12.98 3.17 -12.07
CA PHE A 93 -12.49 2.80 -13.40
C PHE A 93 -12.63 1.32 -13.74
N GLY A 94 -13.13 0.49 -12.82
CA GLY A 94 -13.32 -0.94 -13.05
C GLY A 94 -12.01 -1.73 -13.15
N LEU A 95 -10.96 -1.30 -12.43
CA LEU A 95 -9.72 -2.07 -12.34
C LEU A 95 -9.97 -3.46 -11.73
N PRO A 96 -9.10 -4.47 -11.98
CA PRO A 96 -9.24 -5.79 -11.38
C PRO A 96 -9.17 -5.69 -9.84
N SER A 97 -10.27 -6.03 -9.17
CA SER A 97 -10.60 -5.47 -7.84
C SER A 97 -9.69 -5.82 -6.66
N ASN A 98 -8.76 -6.76 -6.85
CA ASN A 98 -8.15 -7.50 -5.75
C ASN A 98 -6.63 -7.66 -5.88
N GLN A 99 -5.96 -6.87 -6.73
CA GLN A 99 -4.54 -7.16 -6.98
C GLN A 99 -3.62 -6.82 -5.80
N ILE A 100 -4.03 -5.99 -4.84
CA ILE A 100 -3.15 -5.55 -3.73
C ILE A 100 -3.68 -5.82 -2.31
N LYS A 101 -4.93 -6.29 -2.15
CA LYS A 101 -5.51 -6.58 -0.84
C LYS A 101 -4.83 -7.77 -0.17
N GLY A 102 -4.75 -7.76 1.17
CA GLY A 102 -4.33 -8.91 1.97
C GLY A 102 -2.84 -9.01 2.28
N LEU A 103 -2.06 -7.93 2.07
CA LEU A 103 -0.71 -7.81 2.65
C LEU A 103 -0.75 -7.49 4.14
N TYR A 104 -1.76 -6.71 4.55
CA TYR A 104 -2.22 -6.64 5.93
C TYR A 104 -3.68 -7.11 5.95
N ASP A 105 -4.03 -8.08 6.79
CA ASP A 105 -5.41 -8.54 6.93
C ASP A 105 -6.07 -7.96 8.20
N GLU A 106 -7.38 -8.20 8.39
CA GLU A 106 -8.11 -7.72 9.58
C GLU A 106 -7.63 -8.37 10.90
N SER A 107 -6.72 -9.34 10.84
CA SER A 107 -6.05 -9.95 12.00
C SER A 107 -4.74 -9.25 12.35
N ASP A 108 -4.16 -8.46 11.44
CA ASP A 108 -3.06 -7.57 11.75
C ASP A 108 -3.55 -6.45 12.67
N LEU A 109 -3.01 -6.44 13.89
CA LEU A 109 -3.35 -5.42 14.88
C LEU A 109 -2.90 -4.05 14.38
N GLU A 110 -3.81 -3.08 14.48
CA GLU A 110 -3.49 -1.69 14.17
C GLU A 110 -2.24 -1.26 14.97
N PRO A 111 -1.31 -0.50 14.38
CA PRO A 111 -0.07 -0.11 15.04
C PRO A 111 -0.27 0.58 16.38
N GLU A 112 -1.37 1.34 16.53
CA GLU A 112 -1.78 2.00 17.77
C GLU A 112 -2.15 0.99 18.86
N LEU A 113 -2.74 -0.15 18.47
CA LEU A 113 -3.02 -1.27 19.37
C LEU A 113 -1.73 -2.01 19.73
N LEU A 114 -0.83 -2.24 18.76
CA LEU A 114 0.48 -2.85 19.00
C LEU A 114 1.34 -2.01 19.97
N ALA A 115 1.27 -0.69 19.88
CA ALA A 115 1.98 0.24 20.77
C ALA A 115 1.46 0.23 22.21
N GLN A 116 0.22 -0.25 22.42
CA GLN A 116 -0.42 -0.37 23.73
C GLN A 116 -0.19 -1.75 24.37
N ILE A 117 0.41 -2.72 23.65
CA ILE A 117 0.74 -4.04 24.20
C ILE A 117 1.97 -3.89 25.11
N PRO A 118 1.86 -4.13 26.43
CA PRO A 118 2.91 -3.83 27.40
C PRO A 118 4.20 -4.63 27.20
N GLU A 119 4.11 -5.80 26.56
CA GLU A 119 5.21 -6.70 26.27
C GLU A 119 5.09 -7.17 24.83
N ARG A 120 5.95 -6.66 23.93
CA ARG A 120 6.13 -7.31 22.62
C ARG A 120 6.73 -8.69 22.90
N PRO A 121 6.03 -9.82 22.65
CA PRO A 121 6.72 -11.10 22.60
C PRO A 121 7.85 -10.96 21.57
N ARG A 122 9.07 -11.39 21.92
CA ARG A 122 10.16 -11.46 20.94
C ARG A 122 9.63 -12.27 19.76
N ALA A 123 9.62 -11.67 18.56
CA ALA A 123 9.39 -12.42 17.34
C ALA A 123 10.50 -13.47 17.26
N GLU A 124 10.15 -14.73 17.54
CA GLU A 124 11.06 -15.83 17.27
C GLU A 124 11.23 -15.92 15.75
N PRO A 125 12.47 -16.06 15.24
CA PRO A 125 12.68 -16.23 13.81
C PRO A 125 11.82 -17.38 13.30
N VAL A 126 11.09 -17.15 12.19
CA VAL A 126 10.34 -18.21 11.53
C VAL A 126 11.33 -19.30 11.11
N ASP A 127 11.12 -20.52 11.62
CA ASP A 127 11.95 -21.67 11.30
C ASP A 127 11.55 -22.25 9.93
N TRP A 128 12.27 -21.81 8.88
CA TRP A 128 12.10 -22.28 7.51
C TRP A 128 12.57 -23.72 7.27
N SER A 129 13.19 -24.38 8.25
CA SER A 129 13.71 -25.75 8.08
C SER A 129 12.62 -26.81 7.92
N ARG A 130 11.34 -26.46 8.12
CA ARG A 130 10.20 -27.37 7.95
C ARG A 130 9.70 -27.51 6.51
N GLU A 131 10.06 -26.62 5.58
CA GLU A 131 9.61 -26.73 4.18
C GLU A 131 10.39 -27.77 3.35
N GLU A 132 11.59 -28.16 3.77
CA GLU A 132 12.38 -29.18 3.05
C GLU A 132 11.87 -30.63 3.23
N GLN A 133 11.00 -30.90 4.21
CA GLN A 133 10.55 -32.27 4.49
C GLN A 133 9.43 -32.79 3.57
N ASN A 134 8.79 -31.92 2.77
CA ASN A 134 7.69 -32.32 1.87
C ASN A 134 8.09 -32.36 0.38
N MET A 135 9.40 -32.30 0.06
CA MET A 135 9.90 -32.38 -1.33
C MET A 135 10.48 -33.75 -1.72
N TYR A 136 10.06 -34.85 -1.09
CA TYR A 136 10.37 -36.21 -1.54
C TYR A 136 9.16 -37.14 -1.51
#